data_AF-A0AA48RB55-F1
#
_entry.id   AF-A0AA48RB55-F1
#
_cell.length_a   1.000
_cell.length_b   1.000
_cell.length_c   1.000
_cell.angle_alpha   90.00
_cell.angle_beta   90.00
_cell.angle_gamma   90.00
#
_symmetry.space_group_name_H-M   'P 1'
#
loop_
_entity.id
_entity.type
_entity.pdbx_description
1 polymer ?
#
loop_
_entity_poly.entity_id
_entity_poly.type
_entity_poly.pdbx_seq_one_letter_code
_entity_poly.pdbx_strand_id
1 'polypeptide(L)' 'MRLTEKQKAVLLALTNGWQTPAQIASKIGYHTASYVNLPLKVLIREGLAEKKPDVRGQYRLTPFGAYTKDKATHETKR' A
#
# COMPACT_ATOMS: atom_id res chain seq x y z
N MET A 1 12.37 7.41 5.76
CA MET A 1 10.92 7.51 6.06
C MET A 1 10.58 6.51 7.17
N ARG A 2 9.80 6.92 8.17
CA ARG A 2 9.27 6.02 9.21
C ARG A 2 7.76 5.87 9.02
N LEU A 3 7.33 4.72 8.50
CA LEU A 3 5.90 4.40 8.35
C LEU A 3 5.29 3.99 9.69
N THR A 4 4.03 4.36 9.90
CA THR A 4 3.21 3.79 10.98
C THR A 4 2.86 2.33 10.67
N GLU A 5 2.50 1.54 11.69
CA GLU A 5 2.10 0.13 11.49
C GLU A 5 0.94 0.00 10.50
N LYS A 6 -0.02 0.94 10.52
CA LYS A 6 -1.11 0.97 9.57
C LYS A 6 -0.64 1.22 8.13
N GLN A 7 0.32 2.12 7.93
CA GLN A 7 0.90 2.38 6.61
C GLN A 7 1.73 1.20 6.12
N LYS A 8 2.50 0.55 7.01
CA LYS A 8 3.23 -0.69 6.70
C LYS A 8 2.29 -1.81 6.28
N ALA A 9 1.20 -2.02 7.02
CA ALA A 9 0.19 -3.03 6.68
C ALA A 9 -0.38 -2.79 5.27
N VAL A 10 -0.71 -1.54 4.94
CA VAL A 10 -1.20 -1.19 3.59
C VAL A 10 -0.11 -1.36 2.53
N LEU A 11 1.14 -0.98 2.82
CA LEU A 11 2.28 -1.21 1.91
C LEU A 11 2.47 -2.72 1.62
N LEU A 12 2.40 -3.56 2.66
CA LEU A 12 2.56 -5.01 2.55
C LEU A 12 1.41 -5.66 1.77
N ALA A 13 0.20 -5.11 1.84
CA ALA A 13 -0.95 -5.61 1.08
C ALA A 13 -1.00 -5.14 -0.38
N LEU A 14 -0.32 -4.05 -0.72
CA LEU A 14 -0.19 -3.59 -2.09
C LEU A 14 0.61 -4.59 -2.94
N THR A 15 0.37 -4.55 -4.25
CA THR A 15 1.01 -5.41 -5.26
C THR A 15 1.43 -4.55 -6.45
N ASN A 16 2.17 -5.15 -7.38
CA ASN A 16 2.54 -4.50 -8.64
C ASN A 16 1.34 -4.37 -9.61
N GLY A 17 0.22 -5.03 -9.32
CA GLY A 17 -1.03 -4.92 -10.07
C GLY A 17 -1.95 -3.83 -9.50
N TRP A 18 -2.81 -3.29 -10.37
CA TRP A 18 -3.83 -2.31 -10.01
C TRP A 18 -4.92 -2.93 -9.13
N GLN A 19 -5.20 -2.29 -8.00
CA GLN A 19 -6.17 -2.79 -7.01
C GLN A 19 -7.04 -1.66 -6.45
N THR A 20 -8.28 -1.98 -6.10
CA THR A 20 -9.17 -1.05 -5.41
C THR A 20 -8.89 -0.99 -3.90
N PRO A 21 -9.24 0.11 -3.21
CA PRO A 21 -9.19 0.19 -1.75
C PRO A 21 -9.86 -0.98 -1.04
N ALA A 22 -10.98 -1.49 -1.58
CA ALA A 22 -11.68 -2.65 -1.02
C ALA A 22 -10.84 -3.93 -1.12
N GLN A 23 -10.21 -4.19 -2.27
CA GLN A 23 -9.31 -5.33 -2.44
C GLN A 23 -8.10 -5.24 -1.50
N ILE A 24 -7.54 -4.04 -1.33
CA ILE A 24 -6.41 -3.80 -0.43
C ILE A 24 -6.82 -4.01 1.03
N ALA A 25 -7.96 -3.46 1.45
CA ALA A 25 -8.48 -3.62 2.81
C ALA A 25 -8.79 -5.08 3.15
N SER A 26 -9.36 -5.84 2.21
CA SER A 26 -9.65 -7.26 2.40
C SER A 26 -8.40 -8.08 2.72
N LYS A 27 -7.25 -7.76 2.11
CA LYS A 27 -5.97 -8.46 2.36
C LYS A 27 -5.40 -8.25 3.76
N ILE A 28 -5.81 -7.19 4.45
CA ILE A 28 -5.39 -6.88 5.83
C ILE A 28 -6.50 -7.14 6.85
N GLY A 29 -7.56 -7.88 6.46
CA GLY A 29 -8.65 -8.26 7.36
C GLY A 29 -9.64 -7.13 7.67
N TYR A 30 -9.72 -6.11 6.83
CA TYR A 30 -10.66 -4.99 6.99
C TYR A 30 -11.73 -4.99 5.91
N HIS A 31 -12.98 -4.75 6.30
CA HIS A 31 -14.13 -4.72 5.40
C HIS A 31 -14.39 -3.36 4.75
N THR A 32 -13.75 -2.30 5.24
CA THR A 32 -14.02 -0.92 4.82
C THR A 32 -12.85 -0.30 4.06
N ALA A 33 -13.11 0.14 2.83
CA ALA A 33 -12.17 0.87 1.99
C ALA A 33 -11.62 2.15 2.64
N SER A 34 -12.40 2.80 3.52
CA SER A 34 -11.98 3.99 4.27
C SER A 34 -10.75 3.73 5.15
N TYR A 35 -10.55 2.49 5.61
CA TYR A 35 -9.42 2.12 6.44
C TYR A 35 -8.09 2.40 5.73
N VAL A 36 -8.02 2.18 4.41
CA VAL A 36 -6.77 2.27 3.63
C VAL A 36 -6.57 3.61 2.93
N ASN A 37 -7.59 4.48 2.86
CA ASN A 37 -7.52 5.74 2.11
C ASN A 37 -6.44 6.70 2.60
N LEU A 38 -6.37 6.94 3.92
CA LEU A 38 -5.34 7.80 4.51
C LEU A 38 -3.93 7.21 4.34
N PRO A 39 -3.70 5.93 4.67
CA PRO A 39 -2.43 5.27 4.35
C PRO A 39 -2.03 5.39 2.87
N LEU A 40 -2.94 5.12 1.93
CA LEU A 40 -2.66 5.20 0.50
C LEU A 40 -2.24 6.61 0.07
N LYS A 41 -2.89 7.65 0.60
CA LYS A 41 -2.51 9.03 0.33
C LYS A 41 -1.08 9.33 0.78
N VAL A 42 -0.68 8.82 1.94
CA VAL A 42 0.70 8.98 2.43
C VAL A 42 1.67 8.18 1.57
N LEU A 43 1.38 6.92 1.27
CA LEU A 43 2.26 6.07 0.44
C LEU A 43 2.48 6.66 -0.97
N ILE A 44 1.47 7.32 -1.54
CA ILE A 44 1.62 8.05 -2.81
C ILE A 44 2.54 9.26 -2.66
N ARG A 45 2.34 10.05 -1.60
CA ARG A 45 3.19 11.22 -1.31
C ARG A 45 4.66 10.83 -1.13
N GLU A 46 4.92 9.67 -0.55
CA GLU A 46 6.26 9.11 -0.34
C GLU A 46 6.80 8.36 -1.57
N GLY A 47 6.07 8.32 -2.68
CA GLY A 47 6.49 7.66 -3.93
C GLY A 47 6.51 6.13 -3.87
N LEU A 48 5.85 5.52 -2.89
CA LEU A 48 5.79 4.06 -2.69
C LEU A 48 4.60 3.41 -3.38
N ALA A 49 3.54 4.17 -3.57
CA ALA A 49 2.37 3.75 -4.30
C ALA A 49 2.06 4.77 -5.37
N GLU A 50 1.33 4.34 -6.39
CA GLU A 50 0.77 5.26 -7.37
C GLU A 50 -0.71 4.99 -7.55
N LYS A 51 -1.42 6.05 -7.90
CA LYS A 51 -2.85 6.01 -8.24
C LYS A 51 -2.96 6.00 -9.75
N LYS A 52 -3.82 5.14 -10.28
CA LYS A 52 -4.07 5.08 -11.72
C LYS A 52 -4.66 6.41 -12.20
N PRO A 53 -4.07 7.05 -13.24
CA PRO A 53 -4.52 8.37 -13.70
C PRO A 53 -5.92 8.31 -14.33
N ASP A 54 -6.18 7.30 -15.17
CA ASP A 54 -7.40 7.24 -15.99
C ASP A 54 -8.60 6.57 -15.30
N VAL A 55 -8.35 5.85 -14.19
CA VAL A 55 -9.37 5.07 -13.49
C VAL A 55 -9.40 5.48 -12.03
N ARG A 56 -10.56 5.97 -11.58
CA ARG A 56 -10.75 6.31 -10.17
C ARG A 56 -10.55 5.08 -9.29
N GLY A 57 -9.80 5.28 -8.21
CA GLY A 57 -9.74 4.32 -7.10
C GLY A 57 -8.96 3.05 -7.40
N GLN A 58 -7.97 3.08 -8.30
CA GLN A 58 -7.01 1.98 -8.45
C GLN A 58 -5.61 2.40 -8.03
N TYR A 59 -4.92 1.50 -7.34
CA TYR A 59 -3.63 1.74 -6.71
C TYR A 59 -2.71 0.53 -6.92
N ARG A 60 -1.40 0.78 -7.05
CA ARG A 60 -0.36 -0.26 -7.10
C ARG A 60 0.94 0.24 -6.46
N LEU A 61 1.89 -0.66 -6.26
CA LEU A 61 3.25 -0.31 -5.87
C LEU A 61 4.00 0.35 -7.02
N THR A 62 4.83 1.34 -6.69
CA THR A 62 5.92 1.78 -7.55
C THR A 62 7.10 0.80 -7.43
N PRO A 63 8.12 0.85 -8.32
CA PRO A 63 9.35 0.08 -8.13
C PRO A 63 10.03 0.35 -6.78
N PHE A 64 10.03 1.61 -6.33
CA PHE A 64 10.55 2.00 -5.02
C PHE A 64 9.72 1.44 -3.85
N GLY A 65 8.39 1.40 -4.02
CA GLY A 65 7.48 0.77 -3.08
C GLY A 65 7.69 -0.73 -2.94
N ALA A 66 7.87 -1.44 -4.06
CA ALA A 66 8.18 -2.88 -4.06
C ALA A 66 9.49 -3.18 -3.33
N TYR A 67 10.55 -2.43 -3.64
CA TYR A 67 11.83 -2.55 -2.93
C TYR A 67 11.69 -2.30 -1.41
N THR A 68 10.92 -1.27 -1.03
CA THR A 68 10.68 -0.94 0.38
C THR A 68 9.86 -2.01 1.09
N LYS A 69 8.86 -2.58 0.40
CA LYS A 69 8.06 -3.70 0.89
C LYS A 69 8.93 -4.93 1.15
N ASP A 70 9.84 -5.25 0.23
CA ASP A 70 10.73 -6.39 0.38
C ASP A 70 11.63 -6.22 1.60
N LYS A 71 12.23 -5.04 1.78
CA LYS A 71 13.00 -4.70 2.99
C LYS A 71 12.18 -4.90 4.28
N ALA A 72 10.97 -4.35 4.32
CA ALA A 72 10.09 -4.45 5.47
C ALA A 72 9.71 -5.91 5.81
N THR A 73 9.62 -6.77 4.80
CA THR A 73 9.29 -8.20 4.97
C THR A 73 10.48 -9.00 5.51
N HIS A 74 11.71 -8.60 5.19
CA HIS A 74 12.94 -9.30 5.61
C HIS A 74 13.45 -8.82 6.98
N GLU A 75 13.11 -7.61 7.43
CA GLU A 75 13.40 -7.14 8.79
C GLU A 75 12.64 -7.92 9.87
N THR A 76 11.52 -8.55 9.56
CA THR A 76 10.72 -9.33 10.53
C THR A 76 11.23 -10.76 10.75
N LYS A 77 12.26 -11.21 10.01
CA LYS A 77 12.82 -12.57 10.08
C LYS A 77 14.17 -12.67 10.81
N ARG A 78 14.61 -11.64 11.53
CA ARG A 78 15.84 -11.66 12.33
C ARG A 78 15.55 -11.61 13.82
#